data_AF-A0A6J4V4Q3-F1
#
_entry.id   AF-A0A6J4V4Q3-F1
#
_cell.length_a   1.000
_cell.length_b   1.000
_cell.length_c   1.000
_cell.angle_alpha   90.00
_cell.angle_beta   90.00
_cell.angle_gamma   90.00
#
_symmetry.space_group_name_H-M   'P 1'
#
loop_
_entity.id
_entity.type
_entity.pdbx_description
1 polymer ?
#
loop_
_entity_poly.entity_id
_entity_poly.type
_entity_poly.pdbx_seq_one_letter_code
_entity_poly.pdbx_strand_id
1 'polypeptide(L)'
;MDGRRFDEVTKTWGRGASRRGVLAALAGAALGLLGRSRAGAQSLPGTGDGWAWGEACNAVTCGMGEYCCNWSCSTCAPLGGVCTALYCVPGPPTVCLGAGEPCGLETGGCCAGLTCAAGDPMAGAGAGVCAAPKTPAPIECQTAADCPQDDCNNIACQDGRCISTLMACP
;
A
#
# COMPACT_ATOMS: atom_id res chain seq x y z
N MET A 1 -32.31 0.96 -22.88
CA MET A 1 -32.69 0.80 -21.45
C MET A 1 -34.21 0.77 -21.40
N ASP A 2 -34.80 -0.41 -21.16
CA ASP A 2 -36.22 -0.65 -21.41
C ASP A 2 -37.12 -0.36 -20.21
N GLY A 3 -38.16 0.47 -20.42
CA GLY A 3 -39.08 0.96 -19.40
C GLY A 3 -39.93 -0.09 -18.69
N ARG A 4 -39.90 -1.36 -19.12
CA ARG A 4 -40.66 -2.44 -18.47
C ARG A 4 -40.11 -2.86 -17.10
N ARG A 5 -38.87 -2.48 -16.78
CA ARG A 5 -38.24 -2.83 -15.49
C ARG A 5 -38.71 -1.95 -14.33
N PHE A 6 -39.26 -0.76 -14.61
CA PHE A 6 -39.76 0.14 -13.57
C PHE A 6 -41.14 -0.25 -13.02
N ASP A 7 -41.97 -0.94 -13.81
CA ASP A 7 -43.34 -1.28 -13.41
C ASP A 7 -43.42 -2.44 -12.40
N GLU A 8 -42.43 -3.34 -12.39
CA GLU A 8 -42.37 -4.41 -11.38
C GLU A 8 -41.90 -3.91 -10.01
N VAL A 9 -41.03 -2.89 -9.98
CA VAL A 9 -40.50 -2.34 -8.71
C VAL A 9 -41.60 -1.61 -7.94
N THR A 10 -42.53 -0.92 -8.62
CA THR A 10 -43.62 -0.20 -7.95
C THR A 10 -44.71 -1.12 -7.40
N LYS A 11 -44.92 -2.31 -7.96
CA LYS A 11 -45.94 -3.26 -7.46
C LYS A 11 -45.56 -3.96 -6.15
N THR A 12 -44.27 -4.10 -5.85
CA THR A 12 -43.81 -4.74 -4.61
C THR A 12 -43.99 -3.86 -3.37
N TRP A 13 -44.17 -2.54 -3.53
CA TRP A 13 -44.35 -1.59 -2.43
C TRP A 13 -45.83 -1.33 -2.07
N GLY A 14 -46.77 -1.85 -2.85
CA GLY A 14 -48.21 -1.54 -2.72
C GLY A 14 -49.02 -2.44 -1.78
N ARG A 15 -48.44 -3.48 -1.17
CA ARG A 15 -49.21 -4.42 -0.33
C ARG A 15 -48.73 -4.42 1.12
N GLY A 16 -49.46 -3.71 1.98
CA GLY A 16 -49.70 -4.19 3.34
C GLY A 16 -48.98 -3.48 4.49
N ALA A 17 -48.93 -2.15 4.52
CA ALA A 17 -48.64 -1.44 5.77
C ALA A 17 -49.94 -1.24 6.59
N SER A 18 -50.28 -2.24 7.40
CA SER A 18 -51.28 -2.13 8.47
C SER A 18 -50.87 -1.01 9.44
N ARG A 19 -51.79 -0.07 9.70
CA ARG A 19 -51.58 1.16 10.49
C ARG A 19 -51.18 0.95 11.97
N ARG A 20 -51.00 -0.29 12.42
CA ARG A 20 -50.58 -0.61 13.80
C ARG A 20 -49.06 -0.80 13.99
N GLY A 21 -48.25 -0.75 12.94
CA GLY A 21 -46.80 -0.91 13.01
C GLY A 21 -45.97 0.40 13.03
N VAL A 22 -46.61 1.57 13.00
CA VAL A 22 -45.92 2.86 12.77
C VAL A 22 -45.19 3.39 14.02
N LEU A 23 -45.44 2.84 15.21
CA LEU A 23 -44.77 3.28 16.45
C LEU A 23 -43.51 2.48 16.82
N ALA A 24 -43.22 1.37 16.15
CA ALA A 24 -42.00 0.59 16.43
C ALA A 24 -40.81 0.91 15.50
N ALA A 25 -41.01 1.69 14.44
CA ALA A 25 -39.98 2.01 13.45
C ALA A 25 -39.18 3.30 13.77
N LEU A 26 -39.54 4.04 14.83
CA LEU A 26 -38.84 5.27 15.22
C LEU A 26 -37.70 5.04 16.24
N ALA A 27 -37.58 3.84 16.81
CA ALA A 27 -36.49 3.51 17.75
C ALA A 27 -35.27 2.83 17.07
N GLY A 28 -35.41 2.31 15.85
CA GLY A 28 -34.34 1.56 15.16
C GLY A 28 -33.49 2.36 14.16
N ALA A 29 -33.88 3.60 13.82
CA ALA A 29 -33.24 4.38 12.77
C ALA A 29 -32.11 5.32 13.26
N ALA A 30 -31.79 5.32 14.56
CA ALA A 30 -30.76 6.20 15.13
C ALA A 30 -29.35 5.60 15.19
N LEU A 31 -29.18 4.28 15.02
CA LEU A 31 -27.87 3.62 15.16
C LEU A 31 -27.20 3.18 13.84
N GLY A 32 -27.89 3.31 12.70
CA GLY A 32 -27.36 2.90 11.39
C GLY A 32 -26.57 3.98 10.62
N LEU A 33 -26.58 5.23 11.08
CA LEU A 33 -26.03 6.37 10.35
C LEU A 33 -24.58 6.76 10.73
N LEU A 34 -23.93 6.02 11.65
CA LEU A 34 -22.52 6.27 12.00
C LEU A 34 -21.53 5.30 11.35
N GLY A 35 -22.00 4.37 10.51
CA GLY A 35 -21.18 3.23 10.04
C GLY A 35 -20.73 3.25 8.58
N ARG A 36 -20.81 4.38 7.85
CA ARG A 36 -20.48 4.38 6.41
C ARG A 36 -19.64 5.55 5.94
N SER A 37 -18.61 5.89 6.72
CA SER A 37 -17.46 6.65 6.21
C SER A 37 -16.47 5.68 5.55
N ARG A 38 -16.86 5.08 4.42
CA ARG A 38 -15.85 4.49 3.52
C ARG A 38 -15.24 5.65 2.76
N ALA A 39 -13.99 5.92 3.10
CA ALA A 39 -13.10 6.86 2.45
C ALA A 39 -13.13 6.68 0.92
N GLY A 40 -13.89 7.54 0.25
CA GLY A 40 -13.61 7.94 -1.11
C GLY A 40 -12.58 9.06 -1.04
N ALA A 41 -11.29 8.70 -0.96
CA ALA A 41 -10.20 9.63 -1.23
C ALA A 41 -10.26 9.96 -2.73
N GLN A 42 -11.05 10.96 -3.07
CA GLN A 42 -11.05 11.55 -4.40
C GLN A 42 -9.91 12.58 -4.38
N SER A 43 -8.82 12.27 -5.05
CA SER A 43 -7.67 13.15 -5.22
C SER A 43 -8.14 14.50 -5.78
N LEU A 44 -8.10 15.53 -4.95
CA LEU A 44 -8.33 16.91 -5.37
C LEU A 44 -7.10 17.39 -6.15
N PRO A 45 -7.24 17.83 -7.41
CA PRO A 45 -6.16 18.46 -8.14
C PRO A 45 -5.92 19.88 -7.59
N GLY A 46 -4.72 20.11 -7.09
CA GLY A 46 -4.04 21.41 -7.14
C GLY A 46 -4.66 22.56 -6.35
N THR A 47 -4.37 22.64 -5.06
CA THR A 47 -4.30 23.92 -4.33
C THR A 47 -3.00 23.99 -3.51
N GLY A 48 -1.90 24.19 -4.23
CA GLY A 48 -1.14 25.44 -4.15
C GLY A 48 -0.28 25.80 -2.93
N ASP A 49 -0.42 25.18 -1.75
CA ASP A 49 0.26 25.68 -0.54
C ASP A 49 0.86 24.54 0.31
N GLY A 50 2.02 24.00 -0.06
CA GLY A 50 2.63 22.92 0.72
C GLY A 50 3.96 22.40 0.22
N TRP A 51 4.98 23.27 0.18
CA TRP A 51 6.39 22.95 -0.10
C TRP A 51 7.05 22.07 0.99
N ALA A 52 6.52 20.87 1.21
CA ALA A 52 7.13 19.89 2.13
C ALA A 52 6.91 18.43 1.72
N TRP A 53 6.01 18.14 0.77
CA TRP A 53 5.71 16.77 0.36
C TRP A 53 5.64 16.72 -1.15
N GLY A 54 6.47 15.85 -1.72
CA GLY A 54 6.69 15.71 -3.14
C GLY A 54 5.47 15.73 -4.05
N GLU A 55 5.63 16.26 -5.26
CA GLU A 55 4.59 16.22 -6.30
C GLU A 55 4.39 14.78 -6.78
N ALA A 56 3.15 14.28 -6.76
CA ALA A 56 2.83 12.98 -7.34
C ALA A 56 3.04 13.02 -8.86
N CYS A 57 3.81 12.08 -9.40
CA CYS A 57 4.12 11.94 -10.82
C CYS A 57 3.82 10.51 -11.27
N ASN A 58 2.53 10.24 -11.50
CA ASN A 58 2.01 8.92 -11.83
C ASN A 58 2.40 7.84 -10.80
N ALA A 59 3.39 6.98 -11.08
CA ALA A 59 3.79 5.89 -10.19
C ALA A 59 4.85 6.27 -9.14
N VAL A 60 5.42 7.47 -9.23
CA VAL A 60 6.43 7.98 -8.27
C VAL A 60 5.99 9.30 -7.64
N THR A 61 6.64 9.69 -6.56
CA THR A 61 6.47 11.01 -5.92
C THR A 61 7.80 11.75 -5.97
N CYS A 62 7.84 12.91 -6.62
CA CYS A 62 9.06 13.70 -6.84
C CYS A 62 9.59 14.32 -5.54
N GLY A 63 10.91 14.46 -5.40
CA GLY A 63 11.51 15.03 -4.19
C GLY A 63 11.24 16.53 -4.01
N MET A 64 11.64 17.09 -2.86
CA MET A 64 11.67 18.54 -2.68
C MET A 64 12.64 19.17 -3.68
N GLY A 65 12.18 20.20 -4.40
CA GLY A 65 12.99 20.86 -5.44
C GLY A 65 12.96 20.16 -6.80
N GLU A 66 12.09 19.17 -6.97
CA GLU A 66 11.81 18.52 -8.24
C GLU A 66 10.36 18.77 -8.68
N TYR A 67 10.10 18.66 -9.98
CA TYR A 67 8.76 18.72 -10.58
C TYR A 67 8.50 17.51 -11.47
N CYS A 68 7.24 17.17 -11.69
CA CYS A 68 6.86 16.09 -12.60
C CYS A 68 7.16 16.50 -14.06
N CYS A 69 8.31 16.05 -14.57
CA CYS A 69 8.77 16.31 -15.94
C CYS A 69 7.95 15.50 -16.96
N ASN A 70 7.61 14.26 -16.62
CA ASN A 70 6.91 13.39 -17.54
C ASN A 70 5.96 12.45 -16.82
N TRP A 71 4.68 12.82 -16.84
CA TRP A 71 3.62 12.05 -16.20
C TRP A 71 3.56 10.61 -16.72
N SER A 72 3.66 10.40 -18.03
CA SER A 72 3.59 9.07 -18.64
C SER A 72 4.74 8.18 -18.20
N CYS A 73 5.94 8.74 -18.04
CA CYS A 73 7.14 8.01 -17.63
C CYS A 73 7.38 7.98 -16.12
N SER A 74 6.55 8.65 -15.31
CA SER A 74 6.80 8.87 -13.88
C SER A 74 8.21 9.43 -13.61
N THR A 75 8.63 10.44 -14.39
CA THR A 75 9.99 11.02 -14.29
C THR A 75 9.97 12.40 -13.65
N CYS A 76 10.79 12.58 -12.63
CA CYS A 76 11.00 13.84 -11.91
C CYS A 76 12.25 14.55 -12.43
N ALA A 77 12.20 15.88 -12.53
CA ALA A 77 13.36 16.70 -12.89
C ALA A 77 13.56 17.82 -11.86
N PRO A 78 14.80 18.27 -11.62
CA PRO A 78 15.08 19.37 -10.71
C PRO A 78 14.49 20.69 -11.24
N LEU A 79 14.03 21.57 -10.34
CA LEU A 79 13.55 22.91 -10.69
C LEU A 79 14.64 23.70 -11.44
N GLY A 80 14.28 24.24 -12.60
CA GLY A 80 15.21 24.94 -13.50
C GLY A 80 16.01 24.03 -14.43
N GLY A 81 15.87 22.70 -14.31
CA GLY A 81 16.41 21.74 -15.27
C GLY A 81 15.67 21.75 -16.60
N VAL A 82 16.31 21.20 -17.64
CA VAL A 82 15.64 20.93 -18.92
C VAL A 82 14.88 19.60 -18.83
N CYS A 83 13.63 19.61 -19.27
CA CYS A 83 12.80 18.42 -19.36
C CYS A 83 12.41 18.17 -20.81
N THR A 84 12.78 17.00 -21.34
CA THR A 84 12.29 16.50 -22.62
C THR A 84 11.07 15.64 -22.40
N ALA A 85 9.91 16.09 -22.87
CA ALA A 85 8.65 15.34 -22.84
C ALA A 85 8.71 14.17 -23.83
N LEU A 86 9.29 13.05 -23.39
CA LEU A 86 9.40 11.81 -24.16
C LEU A 86 8.13 10.97 -23.95
N TYR A 87 7.46 10.52 -25.00
CA TYR A 87 6.40 9.55 -24.78
C TYR A 87 7.02 8.20 -24.39
N CYS A 88 6.84 7.77 -23.13
CA CYS A 88 7.08 6.38 -22.79
C CYS A 88 5.93 5.57 -23.33
N VAL A 89 6.22 4.68 -24.28
CA VAL A 89 5.34 3.53 -24.51
C VAL A 89 5.19 2.87 -23.13
N PRO A 90 3.96 2.68 -22.61
CA PRO A 90 3.79 1.93 -21.38
C PRO A 90 4.59 0.64 -21.59
N GLY A 91 5.62 0.46 -20.75
CA GLY A 91 6.31 -0.83 -20.73
C GLY A 91 5.25 -1.92 -20.63
N PRO A 92 5.50 -3.14 -21.14
CA PRO A 92 4.61 -4.25 -20.85
C PRO A 92 4.28 -4.16 -19.36
N PRO A 93 2.98 -4.12 -18.98
CA PRO A 93 2.56 -3.76 -17.63
C PRO A 93 3.50 -4.47 -16.71
N THR A 94 4.28 -3.75 -15.90
CA THR A 94 5.37 -4.37 -15.15
C THR A 94 4.72 -5.48 -14.37
N VAL A 95 4.87 -6.71 -14.88
CA VAL A 95 4.05 -7.83 -14.42
C VAL A 95 4.71 -8.13 -13.11
N CYS A 96 4.19 -7.50 -12.07
CA CYS A 96 4.80 -7.66 -10.78
C CYS A 96 4.59 -9.11 -10.42
N LEU A 97 5.68 -9.73 -10.00
CA LEU A 97 5.67 -11.14 -9.71
C LEU A 97 4.97 -11.35 -8.37
N GLY A 98 3.91 -12.16 -8.40
CA GLY A 98 3.14 -12.57 -7.23
C GLY A 98 3.95 -13.50 -6.32
N ALA A 99 3.40 -13.80 -5.16
CA ALA A 99 4.07 -14.68 -4.20
C ALA A 99 4.33 -16.07 -4.80
N GLY A 100 5.57 -16.55 -4.71
CA GLY A 100 6.04 -17.82 -5.26
C GLY A 100 6.55 -17.76 -6.70
N GLU A 101 6.40 -16.64 -7.40
CA GLU A 101 6.94 -16.50 -8.77
C GLU A 101 8.46 -16.24 -8.76
N PRO A 102 9.19 -16.74 -9.78
CA PRO A 102 10.64 -16.65 -9.83
C PRO A 102 11.12 -15.22 -10.16
N CYS A 103 11.90 -14.64 -9.26
CA CYS A 103 12.45 -13.29 -9.36
C CYS A 103 13.98 -13.29 -9.44
N GLY A 104 14.56 -12.23 -9.99
CA GLY A 104 15.98 -12.16 -10.33
C GLY A 104 16.31 -10.87 -11.08
N LEU A 105 17.56 -10.71 -11.50
CA LEU A 105 18.01 -9.52 -12.23
C LEU A 105 17.42 -9.44 -13.65
N GLU A 106 17.12 -10.59 -14.25
CA GLU A 106 16.56 -10.70 -15.59
C GLU A 106 15.03 -10.87 -15.60
N THR A 107 14.43 -11.18 -14.45
CA THR A 107 12.97 -11.31 -14.29
C THR A 107 12.40 -10.05 -13.62
N GLY A 108 11.11 -9.80 -13.80
CA GLY A 108 10.44 -8.61 -13.26
C GLY A 108 10.55 -8.50 -11.73
N GLY A 109 10.29 -7.31 -11.20
CA GLY A 109 10.25 -7.09 -9.74
C GLY A 109 9.04 -7.75 -9.07
N CYS A 110 9.16 -8.10 -7.80
CA CYS A 110 8.04 -8.58 -7.00
C CYS A 110 7.00 -7.47 -6.76
N CYS A 111 5.74 -7.85 -6.59
CA CYS A 111 4.68 -6.91 -6.23
C CYS A 111 4.91 -6.23 -4.86
N ALA A 112 4.25 -5.10 -4.63
CA ALA A 112 4.35 -4.34 -3.38
C ALA A 112 4.13 -5.24 -2.15
N GLY A 113 5.05 -5.14 -1.17
CA GLY A 113 5.04 -5.96 0.05
C GLY A 113 5.73 -7.33 -0.09
N LEU A 114 6.25 -7.67 -1.26
CA LEU A 114 7.07 -8.85 -1.50
C LEU A 114 8.52 -8.45 -1.78
N THR A 115 9.45 -9.26 -1.31
CA THR A 115 10.89 -9.12 -1.60
C THR A 115 11.36 -10.34 -2.36
N CYS A 116 12.31 -10.14 -3.28
CA CYS A 116 12.96 -11.26 -3.95
C CYS A 116 13.86 -11.98 -2.95
N ALA A 117 13.38 -13.08 -2.39
CA ALA A 117 14.17 -13.90 -1.48
C ALA A 117 15.07 -14.81 -2.33
N ALA A 118 16.37 -14.83 -2.04
CA ALA A 118 17.27 -15.80 -2.65
C ALA A 118 16.73 -17.20 -2.38
N GLY A 119 16.47 -17.96 -3.45
CA GLY A 119 16.11 -19.37 -3.34
C GLY A 119 17.30 -20.21 -2.88
N ASP A 120 17.13 -21.52 -2.92
CA ASP A 120 18.21 -22.45 -2.57
C ASP A 120 19.46 -22.13 -3.38
N PRO A 121 20.65 -22.00 -2.75
CA PRO A 121 21.88 -21.61 -3.43
C PRO A 121 22.32 -22.60 -4.53
N MET A 122 21.74 -23.80 -4.55
CA MET A 122 21.93 -24.82 -5.57
C MET A 122 21.10 -24.58 -6.85
N ALA A 123 20.14 -23.65 -6.85
CA ALA A 123 19.24 -23.39 -7.98
C ALA A 123 19.83 -22.48 -9.07
N GLY A 124 21.09 -22.07 -8.93
CA GLY A 124 21.77 -21.18 -9.87
C GLY A 124 21.58 -19.69 -9.54
N ALA A 125 22.53 -18.86 -9.99
CA ALA A 125 22.48 -17.42 -9.77
C ALA A 125 21.24 -16.81 -10.45
N GLY A 126 20.35 -16.20 -9.67
CA GLY A 126 19.13 -15.55 -10.16
C GLY A 126 17.83 -16.32 -9.94
N ALA A 127 17.84 -17.44 -9.22
CA ALA A 127 16.64 -18.19 -8.85
C ALA A 127 16.06 -17.71 -7.51
N GLY A 128 15.71 -16.43 -7.41
CA GLY A 128 14.93 -15.94 -6.28
C GLY A 128 13.46 -16.31 -6.44
N VAL A 129 12.69 -16.26 -5.36
CA VAL A 129 11.22 -16.30 -5.41
C VAL A 129 10.64 -15.12 -4.66
N CYS A 130 9.57 -14.54 -5.21
CA CYS A 130 8.87 -13.47 -4.53
C CYS A 130 8.19 -14.01 -3.28
N ALA A 131 8.62 -13.55 -2.12
CA ALA A 131 8.07 -13.96 -0.84
C ALA A 131 7.79 -12.74 0.01
N ALA A 132 6.86 -12.88 0.95
CA ALA A 132 6.73 -11.90 2.00
C ALA A 132 8.09 -11.77 2.72
N PRO A 133 8.50 -10.55 3.12
CA PRO A 133 9.74 -10.37 3.86
C PRO A 133 9.68 -11.29 5.08
N LYS A 134 10.65 -12.21 5.14
CA LYS A 134 10.79 -13.08 6.30
C LYS A 134 11.14 -12.17 7.47
N THR A 135 10.19 -11.94 8.36
CA THR A 135 10.51 -11.34 9.65
C THR A 135 11.60 -12.22 10.26
N PRO A 136 12.78 -11.66 10.59
CA PRO A 136 13.83 -12.45 11.21
C PRO A 136 13.21 -13.10 12.44
N ALA A 137 13.42 -14.42 12.58
CA ALA A 137 12.97 -15.11 13.76
C ALA A 137 13.59 -14.37 14.98
N PRO A 138 12.83 -14.22 16.08
CA PRO A 138 13.39 -13.61 17.28
C PRO A 138 14.65 -14.37 17.66
N ILE A 139 15.76 -13.67 17.83
CA ILE A 139 17.00 -14.26 18.30
C ILE A 139 16.76 -14.60 19.78
N GLU A 140 16.84 -15.89 20.11
CA GLU A 140 16.74 -16.33 21.50
C GLU A 140 18.05 -16.07 22.25
N CYS A 141 17.95 -15.68 23.51
CA CYS A 141 19.10 -15.35 24.35
C CYS A 141 18.86 -15.82 25.79
N GLN A 142 19.94 -16.09 26.53
CA GLN A 142 19.89 -16.30 27.98
C GLN A 142 20.39 -15.06 28.72
N THR A 143 21.37 -14.37 28.14
CA THR A 143 22.00 -13.17 28.66
C THR A 143 22.19 -12.13 27.55
N ALA A 144 22.48 -10.88 27.93
CA ALA A 144 22.74 -9.81 26.96
C ALA A 144 23.97 -10.08 26.06
N ALA A 145 24.90 -10.93 26.48
CA ALA A 145 26.08 -11.29 25.70
C ALA A 145 25.78 -12.24 24.54
N ASP A 146 24.63 -12.93 24.56
CA ASP A 146 24.21 -13.83 23.47
C ASP A 146 23.62 -13.07 22.28
N CYS A 147 23.29 -11.79 22.49
CA CYS A 147 22.74 -10.95 21.44
C CYS A 147 23.87 -10.37 20.57
N PRO A 148 23.67 -10.24 19.25
CA PRO A 148 24.65 -9.61 18.37
C PRO A 148 24.89 -8.17 18.86
N GLN A 149 26.16 -7.80 19.03
CA GLN A 149 26.51 -6.41 19.30
C GLN A 149 26.57 -5.65 17.98
N ASP A 150 25.71 -4.65 17.85
CA ASP A 150 25.88 -3.57 16.89
C ASP A 150 26.44 -2.37 17.65
N ASP A 151 27.46 -1.70 17.09
CA ASP A 151 28.11 -0.52 17.68
C ASP A 151 27.12 0.63 18.00
N CYS A 152 25.91 0.54 17.46
CA CYS A 152 24.87 1.56 17.49
C CYS A 152 23.64 1.19 18.32
N ASN A 153 23.47 -0.06 18.75
CA ASN A 153 22.26 -0.50 19.45
C ASN A 153 22.59 -1.15 20.79
N ASN A 154 22.04 -0.59 21.87
CA ASN A 154 21.90 -1.35 23.09
C ASN A 154 20.85 -2.43 22.87
N ILE A 155 21.32 -3.66 22.69
CA ILE A 155 20.47 -4.84 22.59
C ILE A 155 20.42 -5.52 23.95
N ALA A 156 19.22 -5.70 24.46
CA ALA A 156 18.97 -6.35 25.74
C ALA A 156 18.31 -7.71 25.52
N CYS A 157 18.60 -8.67 26.40
CA CYS A 157 17.87 -9.91 26.47
C CYS A 157 16.66 -9.73 27.40
N GLN A 158 15.44 -9.79 26.86
CA GLN A 158 14.21 -9.71 27.64
C GLN A 158 13.29 -10.87 27.26
N ASP A 159 12.79 -11.59 28.28
CA ASP A 159 11.95 -12.78 28.12
C ASP A 159 12.53 -13.84 27.17
N GLY A 160 13.86 -14.00 27.22
CA GLY A 160 14.60 -14.93 26.39
C GLY A 160 14.74 -14.49 24.92
N ARG A 161 14.48 -13.23 24.59
CA ARG A 161 14.60 -12.68 23.24
C ARG A 161 15.44 -11.41 23.20
N CYS A 162 16.29 -11.30 22.19
CA CYS A 162 17.03 -10.07 21.92
C CYS A 162 16.08 -9.00 21.41
N ILE A 163 15.97 -7.90 22.13
CA ILE A 163 15.19 -6.72 21.75
C ILE A 163 16.13 -5.54 21.56
N SER A 164 16.00 -4.86 20.42
CA SER A 164 16.71 -3.62 20.17
C SER A 164 16.00 -2.48 20.89
N THR A 165 16.61 -1.98 21.97
CA THR A 165 16.18 -0.70 22.52
C THR A 165 16.76 0.40 21.64
N LEU A 166 15.94 0.89 20.71
CA LEU A 166 16.23 2.06 19.88
C LEU A 166 16.35 3.31 20.75
N MET A 167 17.44 3.41 21.52
CA MET A 167 17.93 4.72 21.94
C MET A 167 18.82 5.21 20.82
N ALA A 168 18.41 6.32 20.20
CA ALA A 168 19.12 6.94 19.08
C ALA A 168 20.61 7.08 19.42
N CYS A 169 21.46 6.65 18.49
CA CYS A 169 22.89 6.96 18.56
C CYS A 169 23.09 8.48 18.67
N PRO A 170 24.04 8.94 19.51
CA PRO A 170 24.40 10.35 19.60
C PRO A 170 25.01 10.89 18.30
#